data_AF-A0A5J4Q8K6-F1
#
_entry.id   AF-A0A5J4Q8K6-F1
#
_cell.length_a   1.000
_cell.length_b   1.000
_cell.length_c   1.000
_cell.angle_alpha   90.00
_cell.angle_beta   90.00
_cell.angle_gamma   90.00
#
_symmetry.space_group_name_H-M   'P 1'
#
loop_
_entity.id
_entity.type
_entity.pdbx_description
1 polymer ?
#
loop_
_entity_poly.entity_id
_entity_poly.type
_entity_poly.pdbx_seq_one_letter_code
_entity_poly.pdbx_strand_id
1 'polypeptide(L)'
;MKIQKTNAARLLDKAKISYALVSYIVNENDLSAIHVAETLGENVEQVFKTLVLHGDKTGYFVCIISGDKEVNFKYAAKLSGNKNCEMIPMKELFPITGYIRGACSPLGMKKQFPT
;
A
#
# COMPACT_ATOMS: atom_id res chain seq x y z
N MET A 1 -12.85 -6.12 -23.58
CA MET A 1 -13.21 -6.60 -22.23
C MET A 1 -13.20 -5.41 -21.28
N LYS A 2 -14.26 -5.16 -20.50
CA LYS A 2 -14.28 -4.01 -19.58
C LYS A 2 -13.48 -4.38 -18.33
N ILE A 3 -12.31 -3.77 -18.12
CA ILE A 3 -11.50 -3.99 -16.93
C ILE A 3 -12.32 -3.54 -15.72
N GLN A 4 -12.53 -4.45 -14.76
CA GLN A 4 -13.20 -4.10 -13.51
C GLN A 4 -12.25 -3.20 -12.69
N LYS A 5 -12.56 -1.90 -12.64
CA LYS A 5 -11.74 -0.93 -11.92
C LYS A 5 -11.83 -1.15 -10.41
N THR A 6 -10.69 -1.02 -9.72
CA THR A 6 -10.62 -0.96 -8.26
C THR A 6 -11.16 0.37 -7.74
N ASN A 7 -11.40 0.48 -6.43
CA ASN A 7 -11.79 1.77 -5.83
C ASN A 7 -10.70 2.84 -5.99
N ALA A 8 -9.42 2.46 -5.95
CA ALA A 8 -8.29 3.35 -6.24
C ALA A 8 -8.39 3.95 -7.65
N ALA A 9 -8.58 3.11 -8.67
CA ALA A 9 -8.73 3.56 -10.06
C ALA A 9 -9.97 4.46 -10.25
N ARG A 10 -11.11 4.13 -9.61
CA ARG A 10 -12.32 4.98 -9.64
C ARG A 10 -12.10 6.34 -9.00
N LEU A 11 -11.30 6.44 -7.94
CA LEU A 11 -10.96 7.73 -7.32
C LEU A 11 -10.11 8.59 -8.26
N LEU A 12 -9.12 8.00 -8.93
CA LEU A 12 -8.31 8.69 -9.93
C LEU A 12 -9.15 9.19 -11.11
N ASP A 13 -10.08 8.36 -11.62
CA ASP A 13 -11.05 8.78 -12.64
C ASP A 13 -11.87 10.00 -12.19
N LYS A 14 -12.44 9.93 -10.97
CA LYS A 14 -13.27 11.01 -10.42
C LYS A 14 -12.46 12.31 -10.25
N ALA A 15 -11.20 12.19 -9.88
CA ALA A 15 -10.27 13.32 -9.75
C ALA A 15 -9.69 13.80 -11.09
N LYS A 16 -9.99 13.11 -12.21
CA LYS A 16 -9.43 13.37 -13.54
C LYS A 16 -7.89 13.33 -13.56
N ILE A 17 -7.29 12.47 -12.74
CA ILE A 17 -5.85 12.25 -12.71
C ILE A 17 -5.51 11.21 -13.77
N SER A 18 -4.50 11.50 -14.59
CA SER A 18 -4.02 10.55 -15.60
C SER A 18 -3.26 9.39 -14.94
N TYR A 19 -3.58 8.16 -15.31
CA TYR A 19 -2.92 6.96 -14.84
C TYR A 19 -3.01 5.84 -15.89
N ALA A 20 -2.09 4.87 -15.81
CA ALA A 20 -2.14 3.64 -16.60
C ALA A 20 -2.35 2.43 -15.68
N LEU A 21 -3.14 1.46 -16.14
CA LEU A 21 -3.27 0.17 -15.47
C LEU A 21 -2.30 -0.81 -16.11
N VAL A 22 -1.35 -1.31 -15.32
CA VAL A 22 -0.45 -2.39 -15.72
C VAL A 22 -0.96 -3.67 -15.08
N SER A 23 -1.37 -4.63 -15.91
CA SER A 23 -1.88 -5.93 -15.44
C SER A 23 -0.78 -6.98 -15.56
N TYR A 24 -0.67 -7.83 -14.55
CA TYR A 24 0.25 -8.97 -14.52
C TYR A 24 -0.46 -10.19 -13.90
N ILE A 25 0.10 -11.37 -14.13
CA ILE A 25 -0.40 -12.60 -13.53
C ILE A 25 0.10 -12.67 -12.09
N VAL A 26 -0.83 -12.79 -11.14
CA VAL A 26 -0.48 -12.87 -9.72
C VAL A 26 0.08 -14.25 -9.40
N ASN A 27 1.27 -14.29 -8.82
CA ASN A 27 1.81 -15.48 -8.18
C ASN A 27 1.43 -15.46 -6.70
N GLU A 28 0.50 -16.33 -6.28
CA GLU A 28 0.04 -16.37 -4.89
C GLU A 28 1.15 -16.79 -3.89
N ASN A 29 2.21 -17.44 -4.38
CA ASN A 29 3.35 -17.84 -3.55
C ASN A 29 4.33 -16.69 -3.31
N ASP A 30 4.33 -15.65 -4.17
CA ASP A 30 5.21 -14.48 -4.03
C ASP A 30 4.47 -13.19 -4.41
N LEU A 31 4.02 -12.48 -3.38
CA LEU A 31 3.32 -11.19 -3.50
C LEU A 31 4.26 -10.00 -3.20
N SER A 32 5.58 -10.21 -3.25
CA SER A 32 6.55 -9.15 -2.99
C SER A 32 6.59 -8.14 -4.13
N ALA A 33 6.93 -6.89 -3.80
CA ALA A 33 7.13 -5.85 -4.82
C ALA A 33 8.32 -6.16 -5.74
N ILE A 34 9.33 -6.89 -5.24
CA ILE A 34 10.48 -7.36 -6.03
C ILE A 34 10.00 -8.29 -7.14
N HIS A 35 9.22 -9.31 -6.81
CA HIS A 35 8.68 -10.25 -7.80
C HIS A 35 7.83 -9.55 -8.86
N VAL A 36 7.01 -8.57 -8.44
CA VAL A 36 6.20 -7.77 -9.37
C VAL A 36 7.09 -6.95 -10.31
N ALA A 37 8.12 -6.29 -9.79
CA ALA A 37 9.06 -5.52 -10.58
C ALA A 37 9.79 -6.40 -11.61
N GLU A 38 10.29 -7.56 -11.19
CA GLU A 38 10.96 -8.52 -12.08
C GLU A 38 10.02 -9.03 -13.18
N THR A 39 8.77 -9.37 -12.83
CA THR A 39 7.76 -9.85 -13.79
C THR A 39 7.40 -8.81 -14.83
N LEU A 40 7.41 -7.53 -14.45
CA LEU A 40 7.08 -6.41 -15.32
C LEU A 40 8.30 -5.82 -16.06
N GLY A 41 9.52 -6.23 -15.69
CA GLY A 41 10.75 -5.60 -16.19
C GLY A 41 10.93 -4.16 -15.72
N GLU A 42 10.34 -3.81 -14.57
CA GLU A 42 10.35 -2.46 -14.01
C GLU A 42 11.46 -2.30 -12.96
N ASN A 43 11.91 -1.06 -12.73
CA ASN A 43 12.81 -0.78 -11.63
C ASN A 43 12.05 -0.91 -10.30
N VAL A 44 12.50 -1.81 -9.41
CA VAL A 44 11.90 -2.02 -8.09
C VAL A 44 11.86 -0.74 -7.24
N GLU A 45 12.78 0.20 -7.47
CA GLU A 45 12.79 1.50 -6.79
C GLU A 45 11.60 2.40 -7.16
N GLN A 46 10.92 2.09 -8.27
CA GLN A 46 9.73 2.76 -8.76
C GLN A 46 8.44 1.97 -8.47
N VAL A 47 8.56 0.79 -7.86
CA VAL A 47 7.44 -0.01 -7.37
C VAL A 47 7.30 0.21 -5.88
N PHE A 48 6.18 0.78 -5.45
CA PHE A 48 5.98 1.13 -4.04
C PHE A 48 5.05 0.14 -3.33
N LYS A 49 5.40 -0.19 -2.09
CA LYS A 49 4.53 -0.92 -1.18
C LYS A 49 3.84 0.02 -0.20
N THR A 50 2.59 -0.32 0.09
CA THR A 50 1.76 0.38 1.08
C THR A 50 1.69 -0.45 2.35
N LEU A 51 2.21 0.10 3.44
CA LEU A 51 2.23 -0.53 4.75
C LEU A 51 1.34 0.25 5.70
N VAL A 52 0.59 -0.44 6.55
CA VAL A 52 -0.27 0.20 7.55
C VAL A 52 0.28 -0.10 8.93
N LEU A 53 0.53 0.95 9.69
CA LEU A 53 1.09 0.87 11.03
C LEU A 53 0.09 1.43 12.03
N HIS A 54 0.22 1.00 13.29
CA HIS A 54 -0.51 1.55 14.41
C HIS A 54 0.47 2.28 15.33
N GLY A 55 0.28 3.60 15.47
CA GLY A 55 1.04 4.45 16.36
C GLY A 55 0.38 4.57 17.74
N ASP A 56 1.20 4.74 18.78
CA ASP A 56 0.73 4.77 20.17
C ASP A 56 -0.11 5.99 20.55
N LYS A 57 -0.09 7.06 19.74
CA LYS A 57 -0.78 8.33 20.02
C LYS A 57 -1.79 8.71 18.94
N THR A 58 -1.43 8.55 17.68
CA THR A 58 -2.23 9.04 16.55
C THR A 58 -3.09 7.94 15.91
N GLY A 59 -2.99 6.70 16.39
CA GLY A 59 -3.68 5.55 15.81
C GLY A 59 -3.05 5.12 14.49
N TYR A 60 -3.88 4.67 13.54
CA TYR A 60 -3.40 4.10 12.27
C TYR A 60 -2.86 5.16 11.31
N PHE A 61 -1.76 4.83 10.65
CA PHE A 61 -1.18 5.62 9.56
C PHE A 61 -0.56 4.71 8.50
N VAL A 62 -0.32 5.27 7.33
CA VAL A 62 0.18 4.56 6.16
C VAL A 62 1.62 5.01 5.87
N CYS A 63 2.48 4.05 5.54
CA CYS A 63 3.81 4.30 4.99
C CYS A 63 3.85 3.81 3.55
N ILE A 64 4.18 4.70 2.61
CA ILE A 64 4.47 4.34 1.23
C ILE A 64 5.98 4.33 1.07
N ILE A 65 6.56 3.16 0.81
CA ILE A 65 8.00 3.00 0.63
C ILE A 65 8.32 2.18 -0.61
N SER A 66 9.55 2.34 -1.10
CA SER A 66 10.08 1.55 -2.20
C SER A 66 9.99 0.04 -1.92
N GLY A 67 9.75 -0.75 -2.96
CA GLY A 67 9.45 -2.17 -2.88
C GLY A 67 10.57 -3.00 -2.25
N ASP A 68 11.81 -2.60 -2.51
CA ASP A 68 13.07 -3.17 -2.03
C ASP A 68 13.44 -2.74 -0.60
N LYS A 69 12.76 -1.73 -0.02
CA LYS A 69 13.13 -1.15 1.28
C LYS A 69 12.27 -1.66 2.41
N GLU A 70 12.77 -1.68 3.64
CA GLU A 70 11.97 -1.97 4.82
C GLU A 70 11.61 -0.71 5.60
N VAL A 71 10.48 -0.73 6.30
CA VAL A 71 10.06 0.41 7.12
C VAL A 71 10.92 0.51 8.36
N ASN A 72 11.53 1.68 8.59
CA ASN A 72 12.18 1.96 9.86
C ASN A 72 11.14 2.47 10.86
N PHE A 73 10.71 1.61 11.80
CA PHE A 73 9.68 1.93 12.78
C PHE A 73 10.01 3.16 13.64
N LYS A 74 11.29 3.40 13.97
CA LYS A 74 11.67 4.57 14.77
C LYS A 74 11.45 5.86 13.99
N TYR A 75 11.82 5.88 12.71
CA TYR A 75 11.59 7.05 11.85
C TYR A 75 10.11 7.24 11.54
N ALA A 76 9.39 6.15 11.24
CA ALA A 76 7.95 6.19 10.99
C ALA A 76 7.17 6.72 12.21
N ALA A 77 7.48 6.25 13.42
CA ALA A 77 6.89 6.76 14.65
C ALA A 77 7.18 8.26 14.83
N LYS A 78 8.45 8.67 14.69
CA LYS A 78 8.84 10.08 14.85
C LYS A 78 8.13 11.00 13.87
N LEU A 79 8.07 10.64 12.58
CA LEU A 79 7.42 11.45 11.54
C LEU A 79 5.90 11.53 11.70
N SER A 80 5.28 10.45 12.20
CA SER A 80 3.84 10.40 12.46
C SER A 80 3.42 11.01 13.80
N GLY A 81 4.35 11.58 14.58
CA GLY A 81 4.05 12.19 15.89
C GLY A 81 3.85 11.17 17.03
N ASN A 82 4.29 9.93 16.83
CA ASN A 82 4.21 8.84 17.79
C ASN A 82 5.54 8.62 18.52
N LYS A 83 5.49 8.05 19.72
CA LYS A 83 6.71 7.62 20.42
C LYS A 83 7.16 6.25 19.90
N ASN A 84 6.20 5.38 19.57
CA ASN A 84 6.44 4.09 18.95
C ASN A 84 5.30 3.74 17.97
N CYS A 85 5.57 2.79 17.08
CA CYS A 85 4.56 2.24 16.18
C CYS A 85 4.89 0.79 15.84
N GLU A 86 3.87 0.04 15.44
CA GLU A 86 3.98 -1.35 15.04
C GLU A 86 3.23 -1.63 13.73
N MET A 87 3.62 -2.69 13.02
CA MET A 87 2.87 -3.18 11.86
C MET A 87 1.53 -3.74 12.32
N ILE A 88 0.44 -3.44 11.61
CA ILE A 88 -0.84 -4.08 11.96
C ILE A 88 -0.79 -5.60 11.72
N PRO A 89 -1.49 -6.41 12.53
CA PRO A 89 -1.65 -7.83 12.26
C PRO A 89 -2.31 -8.07 10.89
N MET A 90 -1.87 -9.09 10.17
CA MET A 90 -2.38 -9.35 8.82
C MET A 90 -3.90 -9.58 8.78
N LYS A 91 -4.45 -10.22 9.81
CA LYS A 91 -5.91 -10.43 9.99
C LYS A 91 -6.71 -9.12 10.07
N GLU A 92 -6.07 -8.02 10.44
CA GLU A 92 -6.70 -6.71 10.61
C GLU A 92 -6.64 -5.85 9.35
N LEU A 93 -5.79 -6.21 8.37
CA LEU A 93 -5.63 -5.44 7.13
C LEU A 93 -6.97 -5.21 6.42
N PHE A 94 -7.72 -6.28 6.14
CA PHE A 94 -9.00 -6.16 5.43
C PHE A 94 -10.10 -5.45 6.25
N PRO A 95 -10.31 -5.77 7.54
CA PRO A 95 -11.21 -5.00 8.40
C PRO A 95 -10.92 -3.49 8.38
N ILE A 96 -9.65 -3.08 8.52
CA ILE A 96 -9.23 -1.68 8.62
C ILE A 96 -9.27 -0.97 7.27
N THR A 97 -8.64 -1.55 6.25
CA THR A 97 -8.36 -0.85 4.98
C THR A 97 -9.38 -1.19 3.89
N GLY A 98 -9.99 -2.37 3.93
CA GLY A 98 -10.77 -2.93 2.82
C GLY A 98 -9.92 -3.59 1.74
N TYR A 99 -8.60 -3.65 1.91
CA TYR A 99 -7.68 -4.35 1.02
C TYR A 99 -7.20 -5.67 1.61
N ILE A 100 -6.83 -6.58 0.72
CA ILE A 100 -6.20 -7.86 1.07
C ILE A 100 -4.68 -7.77 0.95
N ARG A 101 -3.96 -8.74 1.52
CA ARG A 101 -2.51 -8.85 1.40
C ARG A 101 -2.10 -8.86 -0.08
N GLY A 102 -1.04 -8.13 -0.43
CA GLY A 102 -0.55 -8.02 -1.80
C GLY A 102 -1.31 -7.05 -2.70
N ALA A 103 -2.46 -6.53 -2.27
CA ALA A 103 -3.28 -5.59 -3.05
C ALA A 103 -3.62 -4.30 -2.28
N CYS A 104 -2.87 -3.99 -1.22
CA CYS A 104 -3.09 -2.78 -0.43
C CYS A 104 -2.64 -1.54 -1.19
N SER A 105 -3.61 -0.68 -1.54
CA SER A 105 -3.38 0.60 -2.19
C SER A 105 -3.49 1.74 -1.16
N PRO A 106 -2.68 2.82 -1.29
CA PRO A 106 -2.80 3.98 -0.41
C PRO A 106 -4.06 4.80 -0.70
N LEU A 107 -4.65 4.59 -1.88
CA LEU A 107 -5.91 5.18 -2.31
C LEU A 107 -7.06 4.21 -2.09
N GLY A 108 -8.26 4.71 -1.79
CA GLY A 108 -9.48 3.91 -1.81
C GLY A 108 -9.71 3.02 -0.59
N MET A 109 -8.99 3.27 0.51
CA MET A 109 -9.24 2.60 1.79
C MET A 109 -10.60 2.99 2.38
N LYS A 110 -11.16 2.15 3.27
CA LYS A 110 -12.44 2.39 3.96
C LYS A 110 -12.49 3.72 4.73
N LYS A 111 -11.35 4.16 5.25
CA LYS A 111 -11.13 5.44 5.91
C LYS A 111 -9.87 6.08 5.35
N GLN A 112 -9.80 7.40 5.39
CA GLN A 112 -8.57 8.12 5.07
C GLN A 112 -7.64 8.07 6.29
N PHE A 113 -6.41 7.63 6.07
CA PHE A 113 -5.36 7.63 7.08
C PHE A 113 -4.29 8.66 6.70
N PRO A 114 -3.60 9.27 7.69
CA PRO A 114 -2.37 10.00 7.41
C PRO A 114 -1.40 9.10 6.63
N THR A 115 -0.83 9.63 5.55
CA THR A 115 -0.01 8.89 4.59
C THR A 115 1.22 9.71 4.23
#